data_AF-A0A938YEK7-F1
#
_entry.id   AF-A0A938YEK7-F1
#
_cell.length_a   1.000
_cell.length_b   1.000
_cell.length_c   1.000
_cell.angle_alpha   90.00
_cell.angle_beta   90.00
_cell.angle_gamma   90.00
#
_symmetry.space_group_name_H-M   'P 1'
#
loop_
_entity.id
_entity.type
_entity.pdbx_description
1 polymer ?
#
loop_
_entity_poly.entity_id
_entity_poly.type
_entity_poly.pdbx_seq_one_letter_code
_entity_poly.pdbx_strand_id
1 'polypeptide(L)' 'MPRVQIKDVPDETHAVLRRRAALAHQSLQEYLLAKLIEEAATPSLEEVLDRASGRAGGSVPFVDAVTALHDDRDRR' A
#
# COMPACT_ATOMS: atom_id res chain seq x y z
N MET A 1 14.79 16.28 -7.61
CA MET A 1 14.70 15.01 -6.85
C MET A 1 14.11 15.33 -5.48
N PRO A 2 13.03 14.66 -5.04
CA PRO A 2 12.45 14.92 -3.72
C PRO A 2 13.44 14.56 -2.61
N ARG A 3 13.50 15.38 -1.56
CA ARG A 3 14.36 15.17 -0.39
C ARG A 3 13.51 15.29 0.87
N VAL A 4 13.72 14.36 1.79
CA VAL A 4 13.08 14.36 3.10
C VAL A 4 14.14 14.60 4.17
N GLN A 5 13.84 15.47 5.13
CA GLN A 5 14.64 15.67 6.33
C GLN A 5 13.73 15.45 7.54
N ILE A 6 14.11 14.52 8.40
CA ILE A 6 13.40 14.22 9.65
C ILE A 6 14.17 14.92 10.77
N LYS A 7 13.49 15.79 11.51
CA LYS A 7 14.05 16.53 12.65
C LYS A 7 13.67 15.83 13.95
N ASP A 8 14.45 16.11 14.99
CA ASP A 8 14.15 15.71 16.38
C ASP A 8 13.94 14.19 16.55
N VAL A 9 14.69 13.39 15.79
CA VAL A 9 14.71 11.94 15.96
C VAL A 9 15.37 11.63 17.31
N PRO A 10 14.70 10.92 18.23
CA PRO A 10 15.30 10.55 19.51
C PRO A 10 16.62 9.80 19.30
N ASP A 11 17.63 10.11 20.12
CA ASP A 11 18.98 9.55 19.99
C ASP A 11 19.00 8.02 20.00
N GLU A 12 18.17 7.42 20.86
CA GLU A 12 18.02 5.96 20.94
C GLU A 12 17.50 5.37 19.62
N THR A 13 16.46 5.97 19.04
CA THR A 13 15.91 5.57 17.74
C THR A 13 16.95 5.68 16.64
N HIS A 14 17.69 6.80 16.59
CA HIS A 14 18.75 7.00 15.63
C HIS A 14 19.88 5.95 15.77
N ALA A 15 20.29 5.63 17.00
CA ALA A 15 21.30 4.61 17.27
C ALA A 15 20.86 3.21 16.82
N VAL A 16 19.62 2.83 17.10
CA VAL A 16 19.05 1.54 16.67
C VAL A 16 19.02 1.44 15.15
N LEU A 17 18.54 2.50 14.46
CA LEU A 17 18.46 2.51 12.99
C LEU A 17 19.85 2.48 12.35
N ARG A 18 20.82 3.22 12.89
CA ARG A 18 22.21 3.17 12.42
C ARG A 18 22.81 1.76 12.56
N ARG A 19 22.57 1.09 13.70
CA ARG A 19 23.02 -0.29 13.90
C ARG A 19 22.39 -1.25 12.89
N ARG A 20 21.09 -1.14 12.65
CA ARG A 20 20.38 -1.97 11.66
C ARG A 20 20.89 -1.74 10.24
N ALA A 21 21.14 -0.49 9.86
CA ALA A 21 21.74 -0.16 8.57
C ALA A 21 23.12 -0.80 8.40
N ALA A 22 23.97 -0.72 9.43
CA ALA A 22 25.29 -1.35 9.42
C ALA A 22 25.20 -2.89 9.28
N LEU A 23 24.26 -3.54 9.96
CA LEU A 23 24.01 -4.99 9.84
C LEU A 23 23.51 -5.38 8.44
N ALA A 24 22.80 -4.48 7.76
CA ALA A 24 22.36 -4.66 6.38
C ALA A 24 23.42 -4.27 5.34
N HIS A 25 24.63 -3.87 5.77
CA HIS A 25 25.70 -3.35 4.91
C HIS A 25 25.28 -2.14 4.05
N GLN A 26 24.41 -1.30 4.60
CA GLN A 26 23.88 -0.10 3.95
C GLN A 26 24.28 1.14 4.73
N SER A 27 24.40 2.28 4.04
CA SER A 27 24.38 3.56 4.73
C SER A 27 23.03 3.77 5.41
N LEU A 28 22.98 4.59 6.47
CA LEU A 28 21.72 4.89 7.16
C LEU A 28 20.68 5.48 6.19
N GLN A 29 21.13 6.30 5.23
CA GLN A 29 20.23 6.94 4.28
C GLN A 29 19.63 5.93 3.30
N GLU A 30 20.41 4.99 2.78
CA GLU A 30 19.92 3.91 1.91
C GLU A 30 18.96 2.99 2.66
N TYR A 31 19.31 2.61 3.89
CA TYR A 31 18.46 1.77 4.74
C TYR A 31 17.09 2.43 4.96
N LEU A 32 17.07 3.71 5.36
CA LEU A 32 15.81 4.43 5.59
C LEU A 32 15.00 4.63 4.31
N LEU A 33 15.67 4.90 3.18
CA LEU A 33 15.00 5.02 1.89
C LEU A 33 14.31 3.70 1.52
N ALA A 34 14.99 2.55 1.69
CA ALA A 34 14.40 1.25 1.44
C ALA A 34 13.17 1.00 2.31
N LYS A 35 13.24 1.31 3.62
CA LYS A 35 12.10 1.17 4.53
C LYS A 35 10.93 2.09 4.14
N LEU A 36 11.19 3.32 3.71
CA LEU A 36 10.15 4.25 3.26
C LEU A 36 9.49 3.79 1.95
N ILE A 37 10.26 3.21 1.02
CA ILE A 37 9.72 2.64 -0.21
C ILE A 37 8.85 1.43 0.10
N GLU A 38 9.32 0.53 0.98
CA GLU A 38 8.55 -0.64 1.42
C GLU A 38 7.23 -0.23 2.08
N GLU A 39 7.27 0.77 2.97
CA GLU A 39 6.07 1.30 3.63
C GLU A 39 5.09 1.88 2.60
N ALA A 40 5.57 2.70 1.66
CA ALA A 40 4.72 3.32 0.64
C ALA A 40 4.23 2.35 -0.45
N ALA A 41 4.84 1.16 -0.58
CA ALA A 41 4.45 0.17 -1.59
C ALA A 41 3.12 -0.51 -1.25
N THR A 42 2.75 -0.56 0.03
CA THR A 42 1.50 -1.19 0.47
C THR A 42 0.46 -0.11 0.77
N PRO A 43 -0.62 -0.01 -0.02
CA PRO A 43 -1.66 0.98 0.26
C PRO A 43 -2.34 0.65 1.59
N SER A 44 -2.65 1.68 2.36
CA SER A 44 -3.40 1.54 3.60
C SER A 44 -4.83 1.06 3.33
N LEU A 45 -5.48 0.48 4.34
CA LEU A 45 -6.89 0.09 4.23
C LEU A 45 -7.77 1.29 3.88
N GLU A 46 -7.50 2.45 4.48
CA GLU A 46 -8.21 3.70 4.20
C GLU A 46 -8.04 4.11 2.73
N GLU A 47 -6.82 4.08 2.19
CA GLU A 47 -6.56 4.37 0.78
C GLU A 47 -7.25 3.37 -0.17
N VAL A 48 -7.35 2.10 0.23
CA VAL A 48 -8.08 1.08 -0.52
C VAL A 48 -9.59 1.37 -0.49
N LEU A 49 -10.14 1.73 0.67
CA LEU A 49 -11.56 2.05 0.85
C LEU A 49 -11.95 3.35 0.12
N ASP A 50 -11.11 4.38 0.16
CA ASP A 50 -11.30 5.62 -0.59
C ASP A 50 -11.26 5.35 -2.10
N ARG A 51 -10.31 4.53 -2.55
CA ARG A 51 -10.25 4.09 -3.95
C ARG A 51 -11.48 3.28 -4.35
N ALA A 52 -11.99 2.43 -3.47
CA ALA A 52 -13.21 1.66 -3.71
C ALA A 52 -14.46 2.56 -3.74
N SER A 53 -14.52 3.57 -2.88
CA SER A 53 -15.60 4.57 -2.83
C SER A 53 -15.61 5.48 -4.05
N GLY A 54 -14.43 5.78 -4.61
CA GLY A 54 -14.26 6.53 -5.85
C GLY A 54 -14.59 5.73 -7.12
N ARG A 55 -14.70 4.40 -7.04
CA ARG A 55 -15.37 3.62 -8.08
C ARG A 55 -16.85 3.86 -7.88
N ALA A 56 -17.45 4.68 -8.74
CA ALA A 56 -18.88 4.55 -8.99
C ALA A 56 -19.10 3.07 -9.31
N GLY A 57 -19.73 2.32 -8.39
CA GLY A 57 -20.00 0.91 -8.61
C GLY A 57 -20.69 0.72 -9.96
N GLY A 58 -20.53 -0.45 -10.57
CA GLY A 58 -21.33 -0.80 -11.73
C GLY A 58 -22.80 -0.94 -11.30
N SER A 59 -23.70 -0.21 -11.96
CA SER A 59 -25.12 -0.53 -11.88
C SER A 59 -25.44 -1.54 -12.97
N VAL A 60 -25.94 -2.71 -12.58
CA VAL A 60 -26.46 -3.71 -13.51
C VAL A 60 -27.96 -3.82 -13.26
N PRO A 61 -28.80 -3.68 -14.29
CA PRO A 61 -30.22 -3.96 -14.17
C PRO A 61 -30.46 -5.37 -13.64
N PHE A 62 -31.40 -5.52 -12.72
CA PHE A 62 -31.69 -6.80 -12.07
C PHE A 62 -31.96 -7.93 -13.09
N VAL A 63 -32.62 -7.60 -14.19
CA VAL A 63 -32.92 -8.55 -15.28
C VAL A 63 -31.65 -9.09 -15.95
N ASP A 64 -30.63 -8.26 -16.13
CA ASP A 64 -29.37 -8.66 -16.78
C ASP A 64 -28.55 -9.57 -15.85
N ALA A 65 -28.57 -9.27 -14.54
CA ALA A 65 -27.95 -10.12 -13.54
C ALA A 65 -28.62 -11.50 -13.44
N VAL A 66 -29.95 -11.55 -13.50
CA VAL A 66 -30.71 -12.82 -13.49
C VAL A 66 -30.45 -13.62 -14.76
N THR A 67 -30.43 -12.96 -15.92
CA THR A 67 -30.16 -13.62 -17.21
C THR A 67 -28.77 -14.26 -17.21
N ALA A 68 -27.74 -13.52 -16.76
CA ALA A 68 -26.39 -14.04 -16.67
C ALA A 68 -26.27 -15.28 -15.74
N LEU A 69 -27.05 -15.33 -14.65
CA LEU A 69 -27.08 -16.48 -13.74
C LEU A 69 -27.79 -17.69 -14.34
N HIS A 70 -28.86 -17.49 -15.12
CA HIS A 70 -29.51 -18.58 -15.84
C HIS A 70 -28.60 -19.16 -16.92
N ASP A 71 -27.96 -18.30 -17.71
CA ASP A 71 -27.03 -18.72 -18.75
C ASP A 71 -25.82 -19.50 -18.21
N ASP A 72 -25.34 -19.22 -16.99
CA ASP A 72 -24.28 -19.99 -16.33
C ASP A 72 -24.77 -21.36 -15.85
N ARG A 73 -26.00 -21.44 -15.34
CA ARG A 73 -26.61 -22.70 -14.89
C ARG A 73 -26.92 -23.64 -16.04
N ASP A 74 -27.39 -23.11 -17.16
CA ASP A 74 -27.71 -23.91 -18.35
C ASP A 74 -26.45 -24.47 -19.03
N ARG A 75 -25.28 -23.94 -18.68
CA ARG A 75 -23.96 -24.40 -19.15
C ARG A 75 -23.29 -25.45 -18.25
N ARG A 76 -23.87 -25.80 -17.10
CA ARG A 76 -23.37 -26.85 -16.20
C ARG A 76 -24.17 -28.14 -16.35
#